data_AF-A0A933MSS8-F1
#
_entry.id   AF-A0A933MSS8-F1
#
_cell.length_a   1.000
_cell.length_b   1.000
_cell.length_c   1.000
_cell.angle_alpha   90.00
_cell.angle_beta   90.00
_cell.angle_gamma   90.00
#
_symmetry.space_group_name_H-M   'P 1'
#
loop_
_entity.id
_entity.type
_entity.pdbx_description
1 polymer ?
#
loop_
_entity_poly.entity_id
_entity_poly.type
_entity_poly.pdbx_seq_one_letter_code
_entity_poly.pdbx_strand_id
1 'polypeptide(L)' 'MKKRTRIKYIHEGHYVAEVDVELVESEEGWSPYLSLDQALRLDDIRAALRRGDLKTASSFARIYAMTPVAL' A
#
# COMPACT_ATOMS: atom_id res chain seq x y z
N MET A 1 14.75 17.71 -4.49
CA MET A 1 13.80 16.65 -4.03
C MET A 1 13.76 15.58 -5.10
N LYS A 2 14.14 14.35 -4.78
CA LYS A 2 14.09 13.22 -5.72
C LYS A 2 12.84 12.39 -5.44
N LYS A 3 12.20 11.87 -6.48
CA LYS A 3 11.05 10.98 -6.35
C LYS A 3 11.47 9.58 -6.76
N ARG A 4 11.04 8.57 -5.99
CA ARG A 4 11.23 7.17 -6.34
C ARG A 4 9.95 6.38 -6.12
N THR A 5 9.66 5.47 -7.04
CA THR A 5 8.56 4.51 -6.85
C THR A 5 9.02 3.37 -5.97
N ARG A 6 8.16 2.93 -5.06
CA ARG A 6 8.38 1.77 -4.20
C ARG A 6 7.09 0.99 -4.05
N ILE A 7 7.19 -0.33 -4.06
CA ILE A 7 6.08 -1.22 -3.73
C ILE A 7 5.89 -1.26 -2.20
N LYS A 8 4.65 -1.07 -1.75
CA LYS A 8 4.19 -1.35 -0.38
C LYS A 8 3.17 -2.49 -0.40
N TYR A 9 3.31 -3.40 0.57
CA TYR A 9 2.36 -4.47 0.82
C TYR A 9 1.50 -4.14 2.05
N ILE A 10 0.18 -4.18 1.89
CA ILE A 10 -0.78 -4.03 2.99
C ILE A 10 -1.42 -5.40 3.24
N HIS A 11 -1.25 -5.90 4.45
CA HIS A 11 -1.79 -7.20 4.88
C HIS A 11 -3.05 -6.99 5.71
N GLU A 12 -4.15 -7.64 5.33
CA GLU A 12 -5.41 -7.63 6.08
C GLU A 12 -6.09 -9.00 5.96
N GLY A 13 -6.17 -9.72 7.07
CA GLY A 13 -6.72 -11.08 7.11
C GLY A 13 -6.01 -12.03 6.15
N HIS A 14 -6.75 -12.58 5.18
CA HIS A 14 -6.23 -13.51 4.17
C HIS A 14 -5.72 -12.79 2.90
N TYR A 15 -5.82 -11.46 2.82
CA TYR A 15 -5.49 -10.71 1.61
C TYR A 15 -4.26 -9.82 1.78
N VAL A 16 -3.57 -9.59 0.66
CA VAL A 16 -2.47 -8.64 0.52
C VAL A 16 -2.73 -7.72 -0.65
N ALA A 17 -2.64 -6.41 -0.43
CA ALA A 17 -2.59 -5.42 -1.50
C ALA A 17 -1.14 -5.00 -1.77
N GLU A 18 -0.70 -5.14 -3.02
CA GLU A 18 0.52 -4.57 -3.57
C GLU A 18 0.22 -3.22 -4.19
N VAL A 19 0.85 -2.17 -3.68
CA VAL A 19 0.60 -0.79 -4.07
C VAL A 19 1.91 -0.13 -4.46
N ASP A 20 1.98 0.41 -5.68
CA ASP A 20 3.04 1.31 -6.07
C ASP A 20 2.82 2.68 -5.43
N VAL A 21 3.79 3.15 -4.64
CA VAL A 21 3.76 4.48 -4.02
C VAL A 21 4.94 5.32 -4.47
N GLU A 22 4.71 6.61 -4.64
CA GLU A 22 5.77 7.57 -4.88
C GLU A 22 6.30 8.12 -3.55
N LEU A 23 7.59 7.89 -3.30
CA LEU A 23 8.29 8.43 -2.14
C LEU A 23 9.13 9.63 -2.55
N VAL A 24 9.08 10.67 -1.72
CA VAL A 24 9.83 11.91 -1.92
C VAL A 24 11.03 11.91 -0.99
N GLU A 25 12.22 11.89 -1.57
CA GLU A 25 13.49 12.02 -0.86
C GLU A 25 13.87 13.50 -0.69
N SER A 26 14.13 13.88 0.56
CA SER A 26 14.82 15.11 0.95
C SER A 26 16.13 14.80 1.67
N GLU A 27 17.05 15.75 1.65
CA GLU A 27 18.32 15.70 2.41
C GLU A 27 18.12 16.14 3.88
N GLU A 28 16.94 16.63 4.22
CA GLU A 28 16.59 17.18 5.53
C GLU A 28 15.48 16.36 6.21
N GLY A 29 15.55 16.27 7.53
CA GLY A 29 14.49 15.68 8.37
C GLY A 29 14.36 14.16 8.23
N TRP A 30 13.13 13.66 8.42
CA TRP A 30 12.79 12.24 8.40
C TRP A 30 12.31 11.79 7.00
N SER A 31 13.21 11.88 6.02
CA SER A 31 13.03 11.35 4.67
C SER A 31 13.08 9.81 4.65
N PRO A 32 12.33 9.11 3.76
CA PRO A 32 11.48 9.65 2.70
C PRO A 32 10.02 9.91 3.14
N TYR A 33 9.37 10.86 2.46
CA TYR A 33 7.97 11.22 2.69
C TYR A 33 7.01 10.57 1.68
N LEU A 34 5.76 10.42 2.11
CA LEU A 34 4.63 10.08 1.26
C LEU A 34 3.70 11.29 1.16
N SER A 35 3.10 11.55 -0.01
CA SER A 35 2.09 12.60 -0.10
C SER A 35 0.86 12.24 0.74
N LEU A 36 0.11 13.25 1.19
CA LEU A 36 -1.11 13.04 1.97
C LEU A 36 -2.13 12.20 1.20
N ASP A 37 -2.33 12.47 -0.09
CA ASP A 37 -3.23 11.70 -0.95
C ASP A 37 -2.83 10.23 -1.02
N GLN A 38 -1.55 9.94 -1.20
CA GLN A 38 -1.07 8.55 -1.23
C GLN A 38 -1.23 7.88 0.14
N ALA A 39 -1.02 8.60 1.24
CA ALA A 39 -1.24 8.08 2.59
C ALA A 39 -2.72 7.70 2.83
N LEU A 40 -3.64 8.60 2.47
CA LEU A 40 -5.08 8.35 2.60
C LEU A 40 -5.53 7.15 1.74
N ARG A 41 -5.01 7.03 0.52
CA ARG A 41 -5.31 5.87 -0.34
C ARG A 41 -4.88 4.54 0.28
N LEU A 42 -3.71 4.49 0.93
CA LEU A 42 -3.27 3.28 1.62
C LEU A 42 -4.22 2.92 2.78
N ASP A 43 -4.73 3.91 3.50
CA ASP A 43 -5.72 3.69 4.56
C ASP A 43 -7.07 3.22 4.01
N ASP A 44 -7.52 3.76 2.87
CA ASP A 44 -8.74 3.32 2.20
C ASP A 44 -8.64 1.89 1.70
N ILE A 45 -7.50 1.51 1.11
CA ILE A 45 -7.21 0.13 0.68
C ILE A 45 -7.24 -0.80 1.88
N ARG A 46 -6.58 -0.42 2.98
CA ARG A 46 -6.56 -1.20 4.22
C ARG A 46 -7.97 -1.41 4.77
N ALA A 47 -8.77 -0.36 4.85
CA ALA A 47 -10.16 -0.44 5.27
C ALA A 47 -11.01 -1.32 4.31
N ALA A 48 -10.69 -1.31 3.01
CA ALA A 48 -11.37 -2.12 2.00
C ALA A 48 -11.09 -3.60 2.13
N LEU A 49 -9.82 -3.97 2.30
CA LEU A 49 -9.45 -5.35 2.57
C LEU A 49 -10.08 -5.85 3.87
N ARG A 50 -10.04 -5.05 4.94
CA ARG A 50 -10.61 -5.42 6.24
C ARG A 50 -12.11 -5.71 6.20
N ARG A 51 -12.87 -5.01 5.35
CA ARG A 51 -14.31 -5.24 5.14
C ARG A 51 -14.63 -6.29 4.06
N GLY A 52 -13.61 -6.88 3.42
CA GLY A 52 -13.77 -7.82 2.31
C GLY A 52 -14.19 -7.19 0.98
N ASP A 53 -14.12 -5.85 0.86
CA ASP A 53 -14.44 -5.12 -0.37
C ASP A 53 -13.24 -5.12 -1.32
N LEU A 54 -13.04 -6.27 -1.97
CA LEU A 54 -11.91 -6.48 -2.88
C LEU A 54 -12.01 -5.60 -4.13
N LYS A 55 -13.23 -5.24 -4.55
CA LYS A 55 -13.45 -4.40 -5.73
C LYS A 55 -12.89 -3.00 -5.52
N THR A 56 -13.17 -2.39 -4.37
CA THR A 56 -12.58 -1.09 -4.03
C THR A 56 -11.09 -1.22 -3.80
N ALA A 57 -10.63 -2.26 -3.10
CA ALA A 57 -9.20 -2.46 -2.85
C ALA A 57 -8.40 -2.61 -4.17
N SER A 58 -8.95 -3.33 -5.17
CA SER A 58 -8.27 -3.58 -6.45
C SER A 58 -8.27 -2.38 -7.40
N SER A 59 -8.94 -1.27 -7.06
CA SER A 59 -8.97 -0.08 -7.92
C SER A 59 -7.61 0.64 -7.99
N PHE A 60 -6.80 0.50 -6.95
CA PHE A 60 -5.48 1.15 -6.83
C PHE A 60 -4.36 0.18 -6.43
N ALA A 61 -4.65 -1.12 -6.36
CA ALA A 61 -3.71 -2.12 -5.90
C ALA A 61 -3.90 -3.45 -6.62
N ARG A 62 -2.84 -4.26 -6.70
CA ARG A 62 -2.96 -5.67 -7.05
C ARG A 62 -3.23 -6.48 -5.79
N ILE A 63 -4.34 -7.23 -5.79
CA ILE A 63 -4.76 -8.00 -4.62
C ILE A 63 -4.35 -9.46 -4.78
N TYR A 64 -3.76 -10.01 -3.74
CA TYR A 64 -3.38 -11.41 -3.62
C TYR A 64 -4.11 -12.05 -2.43
N ALA A 65 -4.38 -13.35 -2.54
CA ALA A 65 -4.72 -14.20 -1.41
C ALA A 65 -3.43 -14.80 -0.83
N MET A 66 -3.28 -14.79 0.49
CA MET A 66 -2.10 -15.33 1.18
C MET A 66 -2.25 -16.82 1.40
N THR A 67 -1.44 -17.61 0.71
CA THR A 67 -1.31 -19.05 0.96
C THR A 67 0.03 -19.31 1.65
N PRO A 68 0.05 -19.96 2.83
CA PRO A 68 1.30 -20.35 3.45
C PRO A 68 2.03 -21.37 2.55
N VAL A 69 3.33 -21.17 2.36
CA VAL A 69 4.17 -22.02 1.50
C VAL A 69 4.97 -23.09 2.27
N ALA A 70 5.08 -22.91 3.59
CA ALA A 70 5.65 -23.86 4.54
C ALA A 70 5.03 -23.60 5.93
N LEU A 71 5.01 -24.62 6.79
CA LEU A 71 4.57 -24.55 8.19
C LEU A 71 5.74 -24.26 9.12
#